data_AF-A0AA37TL46-F1
#
_entry.id   AF-A0AA37TL46-F1
#
_cell.length_a   1.000
_cell.length_b   1.000
_cell.length_c   1.000
_cell.angle_alpha   90.00
_cell.angle_beta   90.00
_cell.angle_gamma   90.00
#
_symmetry.space_group_name_H-M   'P 1'
#
loop_
_entity.id
_entity.type
_entity.pdbx_description
1 polymer ?
#
loop_
_entity_poly.entity_id
_entity_poly.type
_entity_poly.pdbx_seq_one_letter_code
_entity_poly.pdbx_strand_id
1 'polypeptide(L)'
;MASADPSSEAQRVNAFATHRAEVLMMQRRRLRSRHTTLVSFAAKYHYVESQRRLVAAAAVTGDFDTIESWSPDRLRETPFYRAHREILDRSRGAGNWAWKPYIIAEALMGRRDGDFIVFTDTGMQAVGDDPLPPVAPLLTWLAGSGRRVAVGVLHGRPQRVWTKRDCFVLMDCDAERYWEADQIQATWIAFMVSPATRHLVAEWLRYAEDPRVVTDSPNQMGLPDLDGFVDHRFDQSILSNLIYKLDLEIPPLRQPSKQIRTLIEELETDTLVATRPSDNIALGKTWTASSASPWSGTTGVYGTRTTGDPSFFFHTALERDPWFVLDLGAVERVSEIRIYNRWGQLSERAQLMRVWLGETADAYRLVFDAVDAHCHPGWPLHLRFDNARFRYLKIDLDEEQYLHLDGIEIFAAR
;
A
#
# COMPACT_ATOMS: atom_id res chain seq x y z
N MET A 1 -57.43 -7.40 -6.53
CA MET A 1 -56.18 -8.01 -7.02
C MET A 1 -55.54 -7.05 -8.00
N ALA A 2 -54.69 -6.17 -7.51
CA ALA A 2 -53.77 -5.39 -8.32
C ALA A 2 -52.38 -5.88 -7.91
N SER A 3 -51.67 -6.49 -8.84
CA SER A 3 -50.35 -7.08 -8.63
C SER A 3 -49.38 -5.97 -8.24
N ALA A 4 -48.80 -6.11 -7.04
CA ALA A 4 -47.54 -5.46 -6.72
C ALA A 4 -46.52 -5.92 -7.77
N ASP A 5 -45.97 -4.97 -8.50
CA ASP A 5 -44.82 -5.15 -9.37
C ASP A 5 -43.62 -5.56 -8.51
N PRO A 6 -43.06 -6.77 -8.67
CA PRO A 6 -41.85 -7.18 -8.00
C PRO A 6 -40.69 -6.97 -8.98
N SER A 7 -40.19 -5.74 -9.13
CA SER A 7 -38.95 -5.51 -9.89
C SER A 7 -38.04 -4.42 -9.30
N SER A 8 -37.09 -4.90 -8.50
CA SER A 8 -35.81 -4.31 -8.08
C SER A 8 -35.82 -2.96 -7.34
N GLU A 9 -36.32 -2.97 -6.11
CA GLU A 9 -35.79 -2.09 -5.07
C GLU A 9 -34.36 -2.53 -4.69
N ALA A 10 -33.50 -1.53 -4.43
CA ALA A 10 -32.19 -1.59 -3.80
C ALA A 10 -30.95 -1.93 -4.68
N GLN A 11 -30.51 -0.97 -5.49
CA GLN A 11 -29.07 -0.75 -5.71
C GLN A 11 -28.78 0.71 -5.41
N ARG A 12 -28.62 1.02 -4.12
CA ARG A 12 -28.19 2.34 -3.60
C ARG A 12 -26.84 2.25 -2.89
N VAL A 13 -25.99 1.31 -3.29
CA VAL A 13 -24.81 0.97 -2.49
C VAL A 13 -23.56 0.97 -3.36
N ASN A 14 -22.60 1.80 -2.96
CA ASN A 14 -21.22 1.69 -3.40
C ASN A 14 -20.70 0.28 -3.04
N ALA A 15 -20.49 -0.57 -4.03
CA ALA A 15 -20.08 -1.97 -3.86
C ALA A 15 -18.59 -2.13 -3.57
N PHE A 16 -17.86 -1.03 -3.34
CA PHE A 16 -16.43 -1.04 -3.09
C PHE A 16 -16.05 -1.94 -1.90
N ALA A 17 -16.79 -1.89 -0.78
CA ALA A 17 -16.52 -2.74 0.38
C ALA A 17 -16.61 -4.23 0.04
N THR A 18 -17.58 -4.62 -0.80
CA THR A 18 -17.76 -6.00 -1.27
C THR A 18 -16.64 -6.41 -2.23
N HIS A 19 -16.29 -5.56 -3.20
CA HIS A 19 -15.15 -5.80 -4.11
C HIS A 19 -13.84 -5.97 -3.34
N ARG A 20 -13.61 -5.08 -2.36
CA ARG A 20 -12.45 -5.17 -1.47
C ARG A 20 -12.41 -6.49 -0.71
N ALA A 21 -13.53 -6.91 -0.13
CA ALA A 21 -13.61 -8.19 0.57
C ALA A 21 -13.33 -9.39 -0.36
N GLU A 22 -13.85 -9.38 -1.59
CA GLU A 22 -13.58 -10.41 -2.60
C GLU A 22 -12.10 -10.47 -2.99
N VAL A 23 -11.47 -9.32 -3.25
CA VAL A 23 -10.04 -9.24 -3.60
C VAL A 23 -9.16 -9.77 -2.46
N LEU A 24 -9.41 -9.33 -1.22
CA LEU A 24 -8.70 -9.83 -0.05
C LEU A 24 -8.89 -11.34 0.12
N MET A 25 -10.12 -11.84 -0.06
CA MET A 25 -10.42 -13.26 0.01
C MET A 25 -9.70 -14.06 -1.08
N MET A 26 -9.60 -13.55 -2.31
CA MET A 26 -8.84 -14.17 -3.39
C MET A 26 -7.34 -14.23 -3.07
N GLN A 27 -6.76 -13.14 -2.56
CA GLN A 27 -5.36 -13.10 -2.14
C GLN A 27 -5.09 -14.11 -1.01
N ARG A 28 -5.91 -14.12 0.04
CA ARG A 28 -5.82 -15.08 1.15
C ARG A 28 -5.90 -16.52 0.67
N ARG A 29 -6.80 -16.83 -0.27
CA ARG A 29 -6.91 -18.17 -0.87
C ARG A 29 -5.61 -18.59 -1.58
N ARG A 30 -4.96 -17.67 -2.29
CA ARG A 30 -3.67 -17.94 -2.96
C ARG A 30 -2.54 -18.18 -1.96
N LEU A 31 -2.60 -17.50 -0.81
CA LEU A 31 -1.56 -17.56 0.23
C LEU A 31 -1.79 -18.68 1.27
N ARG A 32 -2.95 -19.33 1.29
CA ARG A 32 -3.40 -20.28 2.32
C ARG A 32 -2.41 -21.40 2.70
N SER A 33 -1.53 -21.81 1.79
CA SER A 33 -0.53 -22.87 2.04
C SER A 33 0.76 -22.38 2.70
N ARG A 34 0.92 -21.06 2.83
CA ARG A 34 2.15 -20.38 3.29
C ARG A 34 1.92 -19.82 4.68
N HIS A 35 2.83 -20.12 5.58
CA HIS A 35 2.73 -19.67 6.97
C HIS A 35 3.20 -18.23 7.10
N THR A 36 2.47 -17.39 7.82
CA THR A 36 2.81 -15.98 8.05
C THR A 36 3.10 -15.73 9.53
N THR A 37 4.28 -15.18 9.83
CA THR A 37 4.71 -14.86 11.19
C THR A 37 4.89 -13.35 11.37
N LEU A 38 4.21 -12.78 12.36
CA LEU A 38 4.47 -11.43 12.85
C LEU A 38 5.51 -11.49 13.96
N VAL A 39 6.55 -10.65 13.90
CA VAL A 39 7.58 -10.51 14.92
C VAL A 39 7.57 -9.07 15.42
N SER A 40 7.65 -8.88 16.74
CA SER A 40 7.74 -7.56 17.35
C SER A 40 8.59 -7.58 18.62
N PHE A 41 9.10 -6.42 19.03
CA PHE A 41 9.86 -6.25 20.27
C PHE A 41 9.42 -4.99 21.01
N ALA A 42 9.35 -5.07 22.33
CA ALA A 42 9.02 -3.94 23.19
C ALA A 42 9.94 -3.85 24.42
N ALA A 43 10.80 -2.84 24.44
CA ALA A 43 11.60 -2.50 25.62
C ALA A 43 11.04 -1.22 26.26
N LYS A 44 10.59 -1.30 27.52
CA LYS A 44 9.94 -0.25 28.35
C LYS A 44 8.41 -0.26 28.29
N TYR A 45 7.80 0.24 29.38
CA TYR A 45 6.35 0.15 29.65
C TYR A 45 5.45 0.68 28.52
N HIS A 46 5.73 1.86 27.96
CA HIS A 46 4.87 2.44 26.91
C HIS A 46 4.94 1.68 25.57
N TYR A 47 6.04 0.97 25.30
CA TYR A 47 6.13 0.11 24.12
C TYR A 47 5.41 -1.24 24.31
N VAL A 48 5.21 -1.70 25.55
CA VAL A 48 4.45 -2.93 25.82
C VAL A 48 2.98 -2.75 25.44
N GLU A 49 2.38 -1.62 25.81
CA GLU A 49 0.99 -1.33 25.44
C GLU A 49 0.82 -1.17 23.92
N SER A 50 1.83 -0.57 23.30
CA SER A 50 1.92 -0.46 21.84
C SER A 50 2.02 -1.83 21.16
N GLN A 51 2.82 -2.74 21.71
CA GLN A 51 2.91 -4.13 21.23
C GLN A 51 1.57 -4.86 21.37
N ARG A 52 0.85 -4.69 22.48
CA ARG A 52 -0.47 -5.30 22.68
C ARG A 52 -1.48 -4.84 21.64
N ARG A 53 -1.52 -3.53 21.35
CA ARG A 53 -2.38 -2.98 20.30
C ARG A 53 -2.04 -3.54 18.92
N LEU A 54 -0.75 -3.62 18.58
CA LEU A 54 -0.29 -4.26 17.35
C LEU A 54 -0.72 -5.74 17.26
N VAL A 55 -0.52 -6.52 18.33
CA VAL A 55 -0.89 -7.94 18.39
C VAL A 55 -2.41 -8.11 18.20
N ALA A 56 -3.21 -7.29 18.88
CA ALA A 56 -4.66 -7.30 18.75
C ALA A 56 -5.10 -6.95 17.32
N ALA A 57 -4.55 -5.89 16.74
CA ALA A 57 -4.84 -5.50 15.36
C ALA A 57 -4.47 -6.60 14.37
N ALA A 58 -3.27 -7.16 14.49
CA ALA A 58 -2.80 -8.25 13.63
C ALA A 58 -3.69 -9.49 13.74
N ALA A 59 -4.09 -9.88 14.96
CA ALA A 59 -4.98 -11.03 15.17
C ALA A 59 -6.36 -10.84 14.50
N VAL A 60 -6.92 -9.62 14.54
CA VAL A 60 -8.22 -9.30 13.92
C VAL A 60 -8.17 -9.42 12.38
N THR A 61 -7.01 -9.21 11.75
CA THR A 61 -6.89 -9.37 10.30
C THR A 61 -7.14 -10.81 9.85
N GLY A 62 -6.77 -11.80 10.67
CA GLY A 62 -6.78 -13.22 10.30
C GLY A 62 -5.70 -13.62 9.28
N ASP A 63 -4.71 -12.76 9.03
CA ASP A 63 -3.64 -12.99 8.04
C ASP A 63 -2.35 -13.59 8.64
N PHE A 64 -2.27 -13.73 9.97
CA PHE A 64 -1.09 -14.23 10.68
C PHE A 64 -1.38 -15.57 11.37
N ASP A 65 -0.55 -16.58 11.11
CA ASP A 65 -0.62 -17.88 11.76
C ASP A 65 0.12 -17.90 13.11
N THR A 66 1.17 -17.09 13.24
CA THR A 66 1.94 -16.94 14.49
C THR A 66 2.26 -15.48 14.73
N ILE A 67 2.12 -15.04 15.98
CA ILE A 67 2.55 -13.72 16.45
C ILE A 67 3.58 -13.92 17.57
N GLU A 68 4.81 -13.50 17.31
CA GLU A 68 5.94 -13.60 18.24
C GLU A 68 6.26 -12.24 18.86
N SER A 69 5.82 -12.07 20.10
CA SER A 69 6.10 -10.87 20.90
C SER A 69 7.34 -11.09 21.77
N TRP A 70 8.44 -10.44 21.39
CA TRP A 70 9.68 -10.47 22.17
C TRP A 70 9.74 -9.34 23.20
N SER A 71 10.40 -9.65 24.32
CA SER A 71 10.67 -8.73 25.42
C SER A 71 12.17 -8.76 25.78
N PRO A 72 12.69 -7.74 26.48
CA PRO A 72 14.04 -7.77 27.03
C PRO A 72 14.31 -8.99 27.92
N ASP A 73 13.33 -9.44 28.70
CA ASP A 73 13.51 -10.58 29.60
C ASP A 73 13.67 -11.88 28.82
N ARG A 74 12.83 -12.11 27.79
CA ARG A 74 12.99 -13.25 26.88
C ARG A 74 14.34 -13.19 26.17
N LEU A 75 14.76 -12.01 25.72
CA LEU A 75 16.05 -11.84 25.05
C LEU A 75 17.22 -12.19 25.99
N ARG A 76 17.19 -11.76 27.25
CA ARG A 76 18.24 -12.03 28.26
C ARG A 76 18.48 -13.52 28.53
N GLU A 77 17.47 -14.34 28.32
CA GLU A 77 17.58 -15.79 28.51
C GLU A 77 18.38 -16.49 27.40
N THR A 78 18.54 -15.83 26.25
CA THR A 78 19.15 -16.43 25.06
C THR A 78 20.68 -16.55 25.13
N PRO A 79 21.29 -17.54 24.46
CA PRO A 79 22.74 -17.60 24.29
C PRO A 79 23.32 -16.37 23.60
N PHE A 80 22.58 -15.81 22.63
CA PHE A 80 22.95 -14.59 21.91
C PHE A 80 23.16 -13.42 22.87
N TYR A 81 22.23 -13.19 23.80
CA TYR A 81 22.39 -12.11 24.77
C TYR A 81 23.64 -12.28 25.63
N ARG A 82 23.89 -13.50 26.11
CA ARG A 82 25.05 -13.80 26.96
C ARG A 82 26.37 -13.58 26.22
N ALA A 83 26.43 -13.91 24.93
CA ALA A 83 27.61 -13.75 24.10
C ALA A 83 27.87 -12.27 23.73
N HIS A 84 26.83 -11.46 23.58
CA HIS A 84 26.94 -10.08 23.06
C HIS A 84 26.53 -9.01 24.08
N ARG A 85 26.74 -9.26 25.38
CA ARG A 85 26.39 -8.32 26.46
C ARG A 85 27.03 -6.94 26.30
N GLU A 86 28.24 -6.86 25.76
CA GLU A 86 28.93 -5.59 25.49
C GLU A 86 28.09 -4.64 24.62
N ILE A 87 27.36 -5.20 23.65
CA ILE A 87 26.46 -4.45 22.79
C ILE A 87 25.09 -4.31 23.46
N LEU A 88 24.52 -5.42 23.94
CA LEU A 88 23.11 -5.49 24.36
C LEU A 88 22.79 -4.84 25.71
N ASP A 89 23.80 -4.65 26.58
CA ASP A 89 23.64 -3.90 27.84
C ASP A 89 23.70 -2.37 27.61
N ARG A 90 23.98 -1.88 26.39
CA ARG A 90 23.99 -0.45 26.06
C ARG A 90 22.57 0.14 26.06
N SER A 91 22.42 1.35 26.60
CA SER A 91 21.12 1.99 26.78
C SER A 91 20.44 2.43 25.48
N ARG A 92 21.22 2.92 24.51
CA ARG A 92 20.72 3.43 23.23
C ARG A 92 20.13 2.29 22.41
N GLY A 93 18.83 2.36 22.11
CA GLY A 93 18.14 1.32 21.33
C GLY A 93 18.00 -0.05 22.01
N ALA A 94 18.18 -0.12 23.34
CA ALA A 94 18.25 -1.37 24.10
C ALA A 94 19.28 -2.35 23.50
N GLY A 95 20.49 -1.84 23.25
CA GLY A 95 21.57 -2.60 22.63
C GLY A 95 21.83 -2.25 21.17
N ASN A 96 21.76 -0.96 20.81
CA ASN A 96 21.95 -0.45 19.46
C ASN A 96 21.10 -1.19 18.39
N TRP A 97 19.93 -1.70 18.80
CA TRP A 97 19.03 -2.52 17.97
C TRP A 97 19.66 -3.79 17.39
N ALA A 98 20.83 -4.24 17.86
CA ALA A 98 21.52 -5.45 17.40
C ALA A 98 20.70 -6.74 17.63
N TRP A 99 19.73 -6.70 18.56
CA TRP A 99 18.78 -7.77 18.80
C TRP A 99 17.77 -7.99 17.66
N LYS A 100 17.54 -6.99 16.79
CA LYS A 100 16.52 -7.04 15.74
C LYS A 100 16.78 -8.15 14.71
N PRO A 101 17.95 -8.23 14.06
CA PRO A 101 18.24 -9.34 13.16
C PRO A 101 18.21 -10.69 13.88
N TYR A 102 18.58 -10.76 15.17
CA TYR A 102 18.54 -12.00 15.94
C TYR A 102 17.12 -12.55 16.09
N ILE A 103 16.17 -11.73 16.57
CA ILE A 103 14.78 -12.21 16.75
C ILE A 103 14.08 -12.55 15.43
N ILE A 104 14.48 -11.89 14.33
CA ILE A 104 14.02 -12.21 12.98
C ILE A 104 14.65 -13.54 12.53
N ALA A 105 15.93 -13.79 12.82
CA ALA A 105 16.61 -15.04 12.55
C ALA A 105 15.97 -16.22 13.31
N GLU A 106 15.61 -16.03 14.58
CA GLU A 106 14.88 -17.02 15.38
C GLU A 106 13.54 -17.37 14.72
N ALA A 107 12.78 -16.36 14.30
CA ALA A 107 11.51 -16.57 13.60
C ALA A 107 11.70 -17.32 12.26
N LEU A 108 12.86 -17.24 11.62
CA LEU A 108 13.18 -17.94 10.38
C LEU A 108 13.54 -19.41 10.54
N MET A 109 14.09 -19.83 11.69
CA MET A 109 14.62 -21.19 11.88
C MET A 109 13.52 -22.26 11.71
N GLY A 110 12.28 -21.95 12.07
CA GLY A 110 11.13 -22.85 11.96
C GLY A 110 10.32 -22.73 10.66
N ARG A 111 10.73 -21.90 9.71
CA ARG A 111 9.94 -21.58 8.51
C ARG A 111 10.53 -22.21 7.27
N ARG A 112 9.65 -22.59 6.33
CA ARG A 112 10.03 -23.15 5.04
C ARG A 112 10.09 -22.04 4.00
N ASP A 113 10.78 -22.31 2.90
CA ASP A 113 10.79 -21.37 1.78
C ASP A 113 9.37 -21.21 1.22
N GLY A 114 8.97 -19.96 0.96
CA GLY A 114 7.61 -19.57 0.59
C GLY A 114 6.75 -19.05 1.75
N ASP A 115 7.13 -19.31 3.01
CA ASP A 115 6.50 -18.69 4.18
C ASP A 115 6.81 -17.18 4.24
N PHE A 116 6.19 -16.43 5.15
CA PHE A 116 6.38 -14.99 5.29
C PHE A 116 6.79 -14.58 6.69
N ILE A 117 7.71 -13.63 6.76
CA ILE A 117 8.04 -12.90 7.99
C ILE A 117 7.60 -11.45 7.80
N VAL A 118 6.90 -10.91 8.80
CA VAL A 118 6.62 -9.48 8.94
C VAL A 118 7.16 -9.05 10.30
N PHE A 119 8.05 -8.09 10.31
CA PHE A 119 8.52 -7.42 11.52
C PHE A 119 8.05 -5.97 11.51
N THR A 120 7.63 -5.48 12.68
CA THR A 120 7.38 -4.06 12.89
C THR A 120 7.77 -3.63 14.30
N ASP A 121 8.42 -2.49 14.39
CA ASP A 121 8.66 -1.79 15.65
C ASP A 121 7.31 -1.40 16.26
N THR A 122 7.24 -1.55 17.58
CA THR A 122 6.03 -1.26 18.36
C THR A 122 5.83 0.25 18.56
N GLY A 123 6.88 1.06 18.45
CA GLY A 123 6.83 2.51 18.67
C GLY A 123 6.14 3.35 17.60
N MET A 124 5.91 2.81 16.40
CA MET A 124 5.40 3.58 15.26
C MET A 124 3.92 3.34 14.95
N GLN A 125 3.34 2.23 15.43
CA GLN A 125 1.89 1.97 15.34
C GLN A 125 1.11 2.48 16.56
N ALA A 126 1.80 3.14 17.49
CA ALA A 126 1.28 3.49 18.81
C ALA A 126 0.71 4.91 18.93
N VAL A 127 0.87 5.73 17.89
CA VAL A 127 0.36 7.10 17.86
C VAL A 127 -1.00 7.07 17.17
N GLY A 128 -2.05 6.79 17.94
CA GLY A 128 -3.46 6.81 17.48
C GLY A 128 -4.17 5.45 17.44
N ASP A 129 -5.45 5.51 17.04
CA ASP A 129 -6.37 4.38 16.83
C ASP A 129 -6.13 3.66 15.50
N ASP A 130 -4.87 3.44 15.11
CA ASP A 130 -4.51 3.06 13.75
C ASP A 130 -4.03 1.58 13.63
N PRO A 131 -4.95 0.60 13.55
CA PRO A 131 -4.62 -0.83 13.61
C PRO A 131 -4.03 -1.34 12.29
N LEU A 132 -2.96 -2.15 12.34
CA LEU A 132 -2.38 -2.84 11.17
C LEU A 132 -3.48 -3.34 10.18
N PRO A 133 -3.50 -2.86 8.92
CA PRO A 133 -4.50 -3.29 7.94
C PRO A 133 -4.27 -4.76 7.51
N PRO A 134 -5.25 -5.40 6.84
CA PRO A 134 -5.04 -6.71 6.21
C PRO A 134 -3.76 -6.73 5.37
N VAL A 135 -2.86 -7.67 5.63
CA VAL A 135 -1.52 -7.71 4.99
C VAL A 135 -1.50 -8.55 3.72
N ALA A 136 -2.62 -9.20 3.35
CA ALA A 136 -2.72 -10.00 2.14
C ALA A 136 -2.22 -9.30 0.84
N PRO A 137 -2.44 -7.98 0.63
CA PRO A 137 -1.85 -7.26 -0.52
C PRO A 137 -0.33 -7.25 -0.50
N LEU A 138 0.27 -6.95 0.65
CA LEU A 138 1.73 -6.98 0.85
C LEU A 138 2.30 -8.37 0.64
N LEU A 139 1.70 -9.40 1.25
CA LEU A 139 2.15 -10.78 1.11
C LEU A 139 2.05 -11.27 -0.35
N THR A 140 1.01 -10.85 -1.06
CA THR A 140 0.84 -11.16 -2.49
C THR A 140 1.94 -10.52 -3.34
N TRP A 141 2.33 -9.27 -3.04
CA TRP A 141 3.46 -8.63 -3.71
C TRP A 141 4.79 -9.35 -3.42
N LEU A 142 5.03 -9.69 -2.15
CA LEU A 142 6.24 -10.44 -1.74
C LEU A 142 6.33 -11.81 -2.42
N ALA A 143 5.20 -12.48 -2.62
CA ALA A 143 5.15 -13.79 -3.28
C ALA A 143 5.64 -13.77 -4.74
N GLY A 144 5.70 -12.61 -5.38
CA GLY A 144 6.08 -12.47 -6.79
C GLY A 144 7.58 -12.64 -7.08
N SER A 145 8.45 -12.54 -6.08
CA SER A 145 9.89 -12.81 -6.23
C SER A 145 10.53 -13.16 -4.89
N GLY A 146 11.39 -14.17 -4.87
CA GLY A 146 12.17 -14.53 -3.68
C GLY A 146 13.20 -13.48 -3.26
N ARG A 147 13.40 -12.42 -4.04
CA ARG A 147 14.33 -11.32 -3.74
C ARG A 147 13.64 -10.07 -3.22
N ARG A 148 12.30 -10.08 -3.13
CA ARG A 148 11.52 -8.94 -2.64
C ARG A 148 11.63 -8.80 -1.13
N VAL A 149 11.95 -7.59 -0.72
CA VAL A 149 11.99 -7.18 0.69
C VAL A 149 11.25 -5.86 0.81
N ALA A 150 10.14 -5.87 1.53
CA ALA A 150 9.38 -4.69 1.82
C ALA A 150 10.01 -3.95 3.00
N VAL A 151 10.49 -2.73 2.74
CA VAL A 151 11.11 -1.81 3.70
C VAL A 151 10.73 -0.37 3.35
N GLY A 152 10.85 0.55 4.31
CA GLY A 152 10.71 1.99 4.05
C GLY A 152 12.00 2.58 3.48
N VAL A 153 11.89 3.60 2.63
CA VAL A 153 13.03 4.35 2.07
C VAL A 153 12.96 5.80 2.54
N LEU A 154 14.05 6.32 3.10
CA LEU A 154 14.15 7.73 3.46
C LEU A 154 14.70 8.56 2.29
N HIS A 155 13.82 8.97 1.38
CA HIS A 155 14.23 9.75 0.22
C HIS A 155 14.96 11.05 0.57
N GLY A 156 16.07 11.31 -0.13
CA GLY A 156 16.93 12.48 0.09
C GLY A 156 17.73 12.39 1.39
N ARG A 157 17.89 11.19 1.96
CA ARG A 157 18.69 10.95 3.17
C ARG A 157 19.82 9.96 2.82
N PRO A 158 20.88 10.44 2.14
CA PRO A 158 21.96 9.57 1.70
C PRO A 158 22.68 8.92 2.88
N GLN A 159 23.17 7.70 2.68
CA GLN A 159 23.82 6.94 3.75
C GLN A 159 25.08 7.62 4.29
N ARG A 160 25.84 8.40 3.51
CA ARG A 160 27.07 9.09 3.98
C ARG A 160 26.84 9.97 5.22
N VAL A 161 25.62 10.51 5.36
CA VAL A 161 25.22 11.38 6.48
C VAL A 161 24.89 10.55 7.72
N TRP A 162 24.45 9.30 7.54
CA TRP A 162 23.79 8.49 8.57
C TRP A 162 24.46 7.15 8.88
N THR A 163 25.58 6.85 8.21
CA THR A 163 26.31 5.59 8.34
C THR A 163 27.79 5.90 8.59
N LYS A 164 28.30 5.42 9.72
CA LYS A 164 29.70 5.52 10.12
C LYS A 164 30.60 4.86 9.07
N ARG A 165 31.79 5.42 8.81
CA ARG A 165 32.71 4.91 7.79
C ARG A 165 33.12 3.46 8.01
N ASP A 166 33.43 3.05 9.23
CA ASP A 166 33.75 1.65 9.54
C ASP A 166 32.65 0.67 9.11
N CYS A 167 31.37 1.07 9.19
CA CYS A 167 30.26 0.23 8.76
C CYS A 167 30.34 -0.03 7.25
N PHE A 168 30.66 0.99 6.44
CA PHE A 168 30.91 0.78 5.02
C PHE A 168 32.14 -0.09 4.77
N VAL A 169 33.27 0.21 5.43
CA VAL A 169 34.55 -0.48 5.19
C VAL A 169 34.46 -1.96 5.55
N LEU A 170 33.98 -2.28 6.74
CA LEU A 170 33.89 -3.65 7.24
C LEU A 170 32.84 -4.49 6.48
N MET A 171 31.87 -3.84 5.85
CA MET A 171 30.86 -4.50 5.02
C MET A 171 31.23 -4.55 3.54
N ASP A 172 32.40 -4.05 3.14
CA ASP A 172 32.79 -3.92 1.73
C ASP A 172 31.73 -3.14 0.91
N CYS A 173 31.25 -2.06 1.52
CA CYS A 173 30.30 -1.10 0.98
C CYS A 173 30.91 0.30 0.88
N ASP A 174 32.22 0.41 0.83
CA ASP A 174 32.91 1.70 0.89
C ASP A 174 33.14 2.34 -0.48
N ALA A 175 32.05 2.64 -1.19
CA ALA A 175 32.07 3.28 -2.50
C ALA A 175 30.88 4.24 -2.68
N GLU A 176 31.03 5.21 -3.60
CA GLU A 176 30.04 6.26 -3.88
C GLU A 176 28.61 5.74 -4.08
N ARG A 177 28.45 4.61 -4.78
CA ARG A 177 27.13 3.97 -4.98
C ARG A 177 26.39 3.63 -3.69
N TYR A 178 27.10 3.39 -2.60
CA TYR A 178 26.51 3.10 -1.29
C TYR A 178 26.37 4.37 -0.46
N TRP A 179 27.34 5.28 -0.55
CA TRP A 179 27.35 6.56 0.16
C TRP A 179 26.18 7.45 -0.25
N GLU A 180 25.89 7.50 -1.55
CA GLU A 180 24.84 8.32 -2.15
C GLU A 180 23.46 7.65 -2.14
N ALA A 181 23.39 6.34 -1.89
CA ALA A 181 22.12 5.63 -1.80
C ALA A 181 21.29 6.16 -0.62
N ASP A 182 19.97 6.18 -0.78
CA ASP A 182 19.05 6.58 0.29
C ASP A 182 19.11 5.57 1.44
N GLN A 183 19.00 6.07 2.66
CA GLN A 183 18.93 5.20 3.82
C GLN A 183 17.61 4.40 3.86
N ILE A 184 17.71 3.09 4.10
CA ILE A 184 16.57 2.21 4.32
C ILE A 184 16.12 2.30 5.78
N GLN A 185 14.82 2.25 6.03
CA GLN A 185 14.26 2.19 7.37
C GLN A 185 14.19 0.74 7.88
N ALA A 186 14.69 0.51 9.09
CA ALA A 186 14.59 -0.78 9.79
C ALA A 186 13.41 -0.82 10.79
N THR A 187 12.46 0.11 10.64
CA THR A 187 11.26 0.22 11.49
C THR A 187 10.26 -0.89 11.22
N TRP A 188 10.12 -1.29 9.97
CA TRP A 188 9.32 -2.43 9.56
C TRP A 188 10.05 -3.12 8.41
N ILE A 189 9.94 -4.44 8.36
CA ILE A 189 10.52 -5.25 7.29
C ILE A 189 9.62 -6.45 7.06
N ALA A 190 9.29 -6.74 5.82
CA ALA A 190 8.54 -7.94 5.48
C ALA A 190 9.13 -8.61 4.25
N PHE A 191 9.17 -9.94 4.25
CA PHE A 191 9.69 -10.69 3.13
C PHE A 191 9.14 -12.11 3.09
N MET A 192 9.17 -12.71 1.90
CA MET A 192 8.99 -14.14 1.73
C MET A 192 10.29 -14.87 2.07
N VAL A 193 10.20 -15.92 2.87
CA VAL A 193 11.32 -16.79 3.19
C VAL A 193 11.84 -17.44 1.91
N SER A 194 13.11 -17.23 1.63
CA SER A 194 13.81 -17.71 0.44
C SER A 194 15.31 -17.82 0.74
N PRO A 195 16.11 -18.43 -0.15
CA PRO A 195 17.57 -18.44 -0.01
C PRO A 195 18.16 -17.01 0.09
N ALA A 196 17.60 -16.06 -0.67
CA ALA A 196 18.08 -14.67 -0.68
C ALA A 196 17.75 -13.95 0.64
N THR A 197 16.56 -14.13 1.19
CA THR A 197 16.16 -13.45 2.43
C THR A 197 16.75 -14.10 3.68
N ARG A 198 17.01 -15.41 3.65
CA ARG A 198 17.84 -16.07 4.65
C ARG A 198 19.27 -15.54 4.65
N HIS A 199 19.86 -15.38 3.46
CA HIS A 199 21.20 -14.81 3.34
C HIS A 199 21.25 -13.36 3.85
N LEU A 200 20.24 -12.54 3.52
CA LEU A 200 20.10 -11.19 4.07
C LEU A 200 20.11 -11.19 5.60
N VAL A 201 19.25 -11.99 6.24
CA VAL A 201 19.14 -11.98 7.71
C VAL A 201 20.39 -12.56 8.37
N ALA A 202 20.99 -13.59 7.79
CA ALA A 202 22.24 -14.16 8.31
C ALA A 202 23.39 -13.13 8.28
N GLU A 203 23.58 -12.41 7.17
CA GLU A 203 24.58 -11.35 7.08
C GLU A 203 24.25 -10.18 8.00
N TRP A 204 22.97 -9.80 8.10
CA TRP A 204 22.53 -8.73 8.98
C TRP A 204 22.86 -9.05 10.45
N LEU A 205 22.57 -10.27 10.89
CA LEU A 205 22.94 -10.75 12.22
C LEU A 205 24.46 -10.74 12.42
N ARG A 206 25.22 -11.31 11.48
CA ARG A 206 26.68 -11.37 11.56
C ARG A 206 27.33 -10.00 11.73
N TYR A 207 26.86 -8.98 11.00
CA TYR A 207 27.38 -7.62 11.14
C TYR A 207 26.86 -6.92 12.39
N ALA A 208 25.65 -7.24 12.86
CA ALA A 208 25.10 -6.72 14.11
C ALA A 208 25.83 -7.26 15.35
N GLU A 209 26.56 -8.37 15.23
CA GLU A 209 27.42 -8.92 16.29
C GLU A 209 28.78 -8.20 16.41
N ASP A 210 29.19 -7.41 15.40
CA ASP A 210 30.45 -6.67 15.43
C ASP A 210 30.24 -5.25 16.02
N PRO A 211 30.79 -4.94 17.21
CA PRO A 211 30.59 -3.65 17.85
C PRO A 211 31.17 -2.49 17.03
N ARG A 212 32.17 -2.74 16.17
CA ARG A 212 32.76 -1.72 15.29
C ARG A 212 31.79 -1.31 14.20
N VAL A 213 30.87 -2.19 13.83
CA VAL A 213 29.87 -1.97 12.78
C VAL A 213 28.58 -1.42 13.35
N VAL A 214 28.03 -2.03 14.41
CA VAL A 214 26.66 -1.74 14.88
C VAL A 214 26.57 -0.65 15.94
N THR A 215 27.68 -0.18 16.52
CA THR A 215 27.66 0.82 17.60
C THR A 215 28.17 2.18 17.14
N ASP A 216 27.95 3.20 17.96
CA ASP A 216 28.49 4.55 17.81
C ASP A 216 29.93 4.69 18.35
N SER A 217 30.66 3.58 18.47
CA SER A 217 32.07 3.61 18.82
C SER A 217 32.90 4.29 17.72
N PRO A 218 33.95 5.07 18.07
CA PRO A 218 34.82 5.75 17.10
C PRO A 218 35.35 4.81 16.01
N ASN A 219 35.66 5.37 14.84
CA ASN A 219 36.21 4.58 13.74
C ASN A 219 37.54 3.92 14.13
N GLN A 220 37.69 2.65 13.76
CA GLN A 220 38.84 1.79 14.03
C GLN A 220 39.57 1.37 12.75
N MET A 221 38.98 1.60 11.56
CA MET A 221 39.59 1.23 10.28
C MET A 221 40.57 2.29 9.73
N GLY A 222 40.91 3.30 10.53
CA GLY A 222 41.87 4.34 10.16
C GLY A 222 41.37 5.37 9.14
N LEU A 223 40.07 5.36 8.81
CA LEU A 223 39.44 6.33 7.92
C LEU A 223 38.46 7.22 8.71
N PRO A 224 38.45 8.53 8.46
CA PRO A 224 37.46 9.42 9.06
C PRO A 224 36.07 9.16 8.48
N ASP A 225 35.04 9.61 9.19
CA ASP A 225 33.69 9.67 8.61
C ASP A 225 33.66 10.57 7.37
N LEU A 226 32.72 10.28 6.48
CA LEU A 226 32.52 11.07 5.25
C LEU A 226 32.09 12.50 5.57
N ASP A 227 32.36 13.41 4.63
CA ASP A 227 31.91 14.79 4.76
C ASP A 227 30.39 14.89 4.93
N GLY A 228 29.96 15.70 5.89
CA GLY A 228 28.56 15.82 6.27
C GLY A 228 27.99 14.70 7.15
N PHE A 229 28.81 13.78 7.67
CA PHE A 229 28.36 12.78 8.64
C PHE A 229 27.73 13.43 9.90
N VAL A 230 26.59 12.91 10.33
CA VAL A 230 25.83 13.42 11.49
C VAL A 230 25.74 12.41 12.63
N ASP A 231 25.33 11.17 12.34
CA ASP A 231 25.08 10.14 13.37
C ASP A 231 25.03 8.76 12.71
N HIS A 232 25.32 7.71 13.46
CA HIS A 232 25.25 6.34 12.96
C HIS A 232 23.89 5.69 13.26
N ARG A 233 23.31 5.00 12.28
CA ARG A 233 21.98 4.35 12.39
C ARG A 233 22.02 2.86 12.72
N PHE A 234 23.16 2.34 13.17
CA PHE A 234 23.25 1.01 13.78
C PHE A 234 22.78 -0.11 12.84
N ASP A 235 21.88 -1.00 13.31
CA ASP A 235 21.30 -2.09 12.52
C ASP A 235 20.69 -1.62 11.20
N GLN A 236 20.15 -0.39 11.16
CA GLN A 236 19.55 0.19 9.97
C GLN A 236 20.59 0.56 8.90
N SER A 237 21.79 1.00 9.30
CA SER A 237 22.91 1.21 8.37
C SER A 237 23.36 -0.12 7.77
N ILE A 238 23.39 -1.19 8.59
CA ILE A 238 23.71 -2.54 8.12
C ILE A 238 22.66 -3.02 7.11
N LEU A 239 21.36 -2.92 7.45
CA LEU A 239 20.28 -3.29 6.55
C LEU A 239 20.35 -2.52 5.23
N SER A 240 20.58 -1.20 5.29
CA SER A 240 20.70 -0.35 4.09
C SER A 240 21.82 -0.84 3.17
N ASN A 241 23.03 -1.05 3.72
CA ASN A 241 24.15 -1.59 2.96
C ASN A 241 23.83 -2.96 2.35
N LEU A 242 23.16 -3.85 3.08
CA LEU A 242 22.82 -5.18 2.57
C LEU A 242 21.75 -5.15 1.47
N ILE A 243 20.72 -4.32 1.58
CA ILE A 243 19.69 -4.16 0.54
C ILE A 243 20.34 -3.80 -0.80
N TYR A 244 21.24 -2.81 -0.79
CA TYR A 244 21.93 -2.37 -2.00
C TYR A 244 23.03 -3.34 -2.45
N LYS A 245 23.81 -3.90 -1.51
CA LYS A 245 24.90 -4.85 -1.83
C LYS A 245 24.39 -6.13 -2.46
N LEU A 246 23.25 -6.63 -1.95
CA LEU A 246 22.63 -7.86 -2.43
C LEU A 246 21.66 -7.63 -3.59
N ASP A 247 21.47 -6.39 -4.04
CA ASP A 247 20.57 -5.99 -5.14
C ASP A 247 19.14 -6.53 -4.94
N LEU A 248 18.59 -6.31 -3.75
CA LEU A 248 17.26 -6.81 -3.37
C LEU A 248 16.16 -5.89 -3.91
N GLU A 249 15.03 -6.49 -4.29
CA GLU A 249 13.90 -5.78 -4.86
C GLU A 249 13.08 -5.11 -3.74
N ILE A 250 13.09 -3.78 -3.68
CA ILE A 250 12.28 -2.99 -2.75
C ILE A 250 10.98 -2.50 -3.40
N PRO A 251 9.93 -2.20 -2.62
CA PRO A 251 8.64 -1.77 -3.16
C PRO A 251 8.73 -0.39 -3.83
N PRO A 252 8.01 -0.16 -4.94
CA PRO A 252 7.92 1.15 -5.59
C PRO A 252 6.91 2.03 -4.85
N LEU A 253 7.28 2.54 -3.66
CA LEU A 253 6.44 3.48 -2.92
C LEU A 253 6.24 4.78 -3.71
N ARG A 254 4.98 5.18 -3.93
CA ARG A 254 4.66 6.47 -4.57
C ARG A 254 4.94 7.64 -3.65
N GLN A 255 4.81 7.43 -2.33
CA GLN A 255 5.16 8.44 -1.33
C GLN A 255 6.09 7.86 -0.25
N PRO A 256 7.14 8.61 0.14
CA PRO A 256 7.96 8.21 1.28
C PRO A 256 7.10 8.15 2.54
N SER A 257 7.05 6.98 3.17
CA SER A 257 6.32 6.77 4.42
C SER A 257 7.11 5.90 5.38
N LYS A 258 7.00 6.26 6.66
CA LYS A 258 7.57 5.49 7.76
C LYS A 258 6.66 4.36 8.23
N GLN A 259 5.47 4.23 7.65
CA GLN A 259 4.44 3.30 8.10
C GLN A 259 4.21 2.22 7.03
N ILE A 260 4.25 0.95 7.46
CA ILE A 260 3.94 -0.20 6.59
C ILE A 260 2.53 -0.11 5.98
N ARG A 261 1.60 0.54 6.70
CA ARG A 261 0.23 0.82 6.24
C ARG A 261 0.21 1.46 4.86
N THR A 262 1.01 2.51 4.64
CA THR A 262 1.00 3.26 3.38
C THR A 262 1.32 2.33 2.21
N LEU A 263 2.32 1.45 2.37
CA LEU A 263 2.63 0.45 1.35
C LEU A 263 1.46 -0.52 1.13
N ILE A 264 0.86 -1.03 2.21
CA ILE A 264 -0.26 -1.97 2.12
C ILE A 264 -1.44 -1.33 1.38
N GLU A 265 -1.79 -0.09 1.69
CA GLU A 265 -2.88 0.66 1.06
C GLU A 265 -2.60 0.97 -0.41
N GLU A 266 -1.36 1.31 -0.77
CA GLU A 266 -0.97 1.49 -2.18
C GLU A 266 -1.09 0.17 -2.96
N LEU A 267 -0.58 -0.94 -2.41
CA LEU A 267 -0.67 -2.27 -3.03
C LEU A 267 -2.11 -2.79 -3.12
N GLU A 268 -2.92 -2.50 -2.09
CA GLU A 268 -4.35 -2.82 -2.08
C GLU A 268 -5.06 -2.04 -3.19
N THR A 269 -4.84 -0.73 -3.25
CA THR A 269 -5.42 0.14 -4.28
C THR A 269 -5.04 -0.34 -5.68
N ASP A 270 -3.77 -0.64 -5.93
CA ASP A 270 -3.31 -1.15 -7.24
C ASP A 270 -3.99 -2.46 -7.61
N THR A 271 -4.17 -3.36 -6.64
CA THR A 271 -4.86 -4.64 -6.89
C THR A 271 -6.35 -4.44 -7.16
N LEU A 272 -7.02 -3.56 -6.41
CA LEU A 272 -8.44 -3.26 -6.56
C LEU A 272 -8.74 -2.67 -7.94
N VAL A 273 -7.88 -1.76 -8.41
CA VAL A 273 -7.98 -1.13 -9.73
C VAL A 273 -7.64 -2.12 -10.85
N ALA A 274 -6.57 -2.92 -10.71
CA ALA A 274 -6.14 -3.85 -11.75
C ALA A 274 -7.10 -5.04 -11.97
N THR A 275 -7.88 -5.43 -10.94
CA THR A 275 -8.78 -6.57 -11.04
C THR A 275 -10.04 -6.19 -11.82
N ARG A 276 -10.16 -6.65 -13.08
CA ARG A 276 -11.31 -6.40 -13.96
C ARG A 276 -12.13 -7.68 -14.18
N PRO A 277 -13.47 -7.64 -14.09
CA PRO A 277 -14.31 -8.82 -14.35
C PRO A 277 -14.43 -9.18 -15.84
N SER A 278 -14.29 -8.21 -16.74
CA SER A 278 -14.33 -8.37 -18.21
C SER A 278 -13.62 -7.19 -18.91
N ASP A 279 -13.67 -7.13 -20.23
CA ASP A 279 -13.16 -5.99 -20.99
C ASP A 279 -14.02 -4.73 -20.75
N ASN A 280 -13.38 -3.56 -20.82
CA ASN A 280 -14.09 -2.28 -20.68
C ASN A 280 -14.87 -1.95 -21.96
N ILE A 281 -16.19 -2.12 -21.94
CA ILE A 281 -17.07 -1.86 -23.10
C ILE A 281 -17.35 -0.36 -23.34
N ALA A 282 -16.90 0.53 -22.44
CA ALA A 282 -16.97 1.97 -22.65
C ALA A 282 -15.92 2.49 -23.65
N LEU A 283 -14.82 1.75 -23.85
CA LEU A 283 -13.74 2.18 -24.77
C LEU A 283 -14.25 2.32 -26.21
N GLY A 284 -13.89 3.43 -26.86
CA GLY A 284 -14.30 3.73 -28.23
C GLY A 284 -15.75 4.21 -28.38
N LYS A 285 -16.49 4.36 -27.28
CA LYS A 285 -17.87 4.84 -27.29
C LYS A 285 -17.96 6.36 -27.29
N THR A 286 -19.05 6.92 -27.81
CA THR A 286 -19.23 8.37 -27.89
C THR A 286 -19.79 8.93 -26.59
N TRP A 287 -19.37 10.14 -26.25
CA TRP A 287 -19.91 10.87 -25.12
C TRP A 287 -20.29 12.30 -25.48
N THR A 288 -21.18 12.88 -24.68
CA THR A 288 -21.60 14.29 -24.72
C THR A 288 -21.64 14.87 -23.31
N ALA A 289 -21.42 16.18 -23.17
CA ALA A 289 -21.52 16.91 -21.92
C ALA A 289 -22.37 18.18 -22.09
N SER A 290 -22.94 18.67 -20.99
CA SER A 290 -23.78 19.88 -20.93
C SER A 290 -23.08 21.11 -21.48
N SER A 291 -21.82 21.28 -21.13
CA SER A 291 -20.96 22.38 -21.56
C SER A 291 -19.51 21.94 -21.58
N ALA A 292 -18.61 22.86 -21.95
CA ALA A 292 -17.19 22.63 -21.94
C ALA A 292 -16.45 23.82 -21.33
N SER A 293 -15.46 23.52 -20.49
CA SER A 293 -14.43 24.47 -20.11
C SER A 293 -13.52 24.80 -21.31
N PRO A 294 -12.65 25.83 -21.21
CA PRO A 294 -11.68 26.15 -22.26
C PRO A 294 -10.69 25.02 -22.61
N TRP A 295 -10.62 23.96 -21.80
CA TRP A 295 -9.67 22.87 -21.94
C TRP A 295 -10.32 21.54 -22.38
N SER A 296 -11.61 21.54 -22.70
CA SER A 296 -12.40 20.35 -23.06
C SER A 296 -13.34 20.64 -24.24
N GLY A 297 -13.91 19.58 -24.82
CA GLY A 297 -15.06 19.67 -25.73
C GLY A 297 -16.36 19.26 -25.05
N THR A 298 -17.49 19.44 -25.74
CA THR A 298 -18.83 18.97 -25.35
C THR A 298 -19.17 17.58 -25.88
N THR A 299 -18.32 17.02 -26.75
CA THR A 299 -18.47 15.69 -27.34
C THR A 299 -17.11 15.08 -27.60
N GLY A 300 -17.04 13.75 -27.60
CA GLY A 300 -15.82 13.02 -27.91
C GLY A 300 -16.02 11.51 -27.97
N VAL A 301 -14.90 10.80 -28.10
CA VAL A 301 -14.84 9.34 -28.07
C VAL A 301 -14.05 8.92 -26.83
N TYR A 302 -14.64 8.09 -25.97
CA TYR A 302 -14.01 7.66 -24.74
C TYR A 302 -12.79 6.76 -25.01
N GLY A 303 -11.70 7.02 -24.30
CA GLY A 303 -10.39 6.41 -24.54
C GLY A 303 -9.49 7.20 -25.49
N THR A 304 -10.00 8.28 -26.12
CA THR A 304 -9.16 9.26 -26.83
C THR A 304 -8.84 10.43 -25.91
N ARG A 305 -7.61 10.96 -25.98
CA ARG A 305 -7.19 12.08 -25.14
C ARG A 305 -7.80 13.38 -25.69
N THR A 306 -8.87 13.84 -25.05
CA THR A 306 -9.61 15.05 -25.40
C THR A 306 -9.15 16.31 -24.64
N THR A 307 -8.25 16.15 -23.66
CA THR A 307 -7.76 17.19 -22.75
C THR A 307 -6.23 17.18 -22.63
N GLY A 308 -5.63 18.34 -22.34
CA GLY A 308 -4.18 18.44 -22.06
C GLY A 308 -3.78 17.89 -20.69
N ASP A 309 -4.67 18.04 -19.70
CA ASP A 309 -4.49 17.60 -18.31
C ASP A 309 -4.79 16.09 -18.17
N PRO A 310 -3.87 15.27 -17.64
CA PRO A 310 -4.09 13.84 -17.46
C PRO A 310 -5.01 13.48 -16.28
N SER A 311 -5.49 14.46 -15.50
CA SER A 311 -6.35 14.22 -14.32
C SER A 311 -7.84 14.09 -14.62
N PHE A 312 -8.25 14.40 -15.85
CA PHE A 312 -9.62 14.25 -16.31
C PHE A 312 -9.68 14.09 -17.84
N PHE A 313 -10.67 13.34 -18.34
CA PHE A 313 -10.88 13.19 -19.78
C PHE A 313 -11.91 14.18 -20.36
N PHE A 314 -12.74 14.80 -19.52
CA PHE A 314 -13.65 15.89 -19.90
C PHE A 314 -13.78 16.88 -18.74
N HIS A 315 -14.25 18.10 -19.05
CA HIS A 315 -14.45 19.13 -18.04
C HIS A 315 -15.50 20.14 -18.50
N THR A 316 -16.64 20.22 -17.80
CA THR A 316 -17.70 21.20 -18.09
C THR A 316 -17.28 22.62 -17.69
N ALA A 317 -18.05 23.63 -18.09
CA ALA A 317 -17.98 24.95 -17.47
C ALA A 317 -18.59 24.91 -16.05
N LEU A 318 -18.44 26.01 -15.30
CA LEU A 318 -19.20 26.20 -14.07
C LEU A 318 -20.64 26.49 -14.45
N GLU A 319 -21.54 25.59 -14.08
CA GLU A 319 -22.96 25.73 -14.35
C GLU A 319 -23.78 24.97 -13.32
N ARG A 320 -25.09 25.22 -13.31
CA ARG A 320 -26.03 24.50 -12.47
C ARG A 320 -26.40 23.17 -13.13
N ASP A 321 -26.35 22.10 -12.34
CA ASP A 321 -26.69 20.74 -12.75
C ASP A 321 -25.89 20.25 -13.99
N PRO A 322 -24.55 20.38 -14.00
CA PRO A 322 -23.71 19.93 -15.11
C PRO A 322 -23.87 18.43 -15.32
N TRP A 323 -23.83 17.98 -16.58
CA TRP A 323 -24.04 16.57 -16.90
C TRP A 323 -23.09 16.04 -17.98
N PHE A 324 -22.92 14.73 -17.95
CA PHE A 324 -22.19 13.91 -18.90
C PHE A 324 -23.03 12.70 -19.29
N VAL A 325 -23.05 12.33 -20.57
CA VAL A 325 -23.72 11.13 -21.09
C VAL A 325 -22.76 10.35 -21.98
N LEU A 326 -22.58 9.06 -21.68
CA LEU A 326 -21.89 8.08 -22.53
C LEU A 326 -22.92 7.19 -23.23
N ASP A 327 -22.80 7.05 -24.56
CA ASP A 327 -23.64 6.18 -25.39
C ASP A 327 -22.87 4.91 -25.79
N LEU A 328 -23.28 3.75 -25.26
CA LEU A 328 -22.71 2.44 -25.61
C LEU A 328 -22.98 2.01 -27.06
N GLY A 329 -23.87 2.71 -27.78
CA GLY A 329 -24.27 2.44 -29.16
C GLY A 329 -25.41 1.42 -29.28
N ALA A 330 -25.54 0.52 -28.32
CA ALA A 330 -26.62 -0.46 -28.22
C ALA A 330 -26.99 -0.69 -26.75
N VAL A 331 -28.14 -1.32 -26.50
CA VAL A 331 -28.52 -1.76 -25.15
C VAL A 331 -27.67 -2.96 -24.78
N GLU A 332 -26.83 -2.81 -23.75
CA GLU A 332 -25.90 -3.83 -23.27
C GLU A 332 -26.35 -4.38 -21.92
N ARG A 333 -25.85 -5.58 -21.58
CA ARG A 333 -25.99 -6.20 -20.26
C ARG A 333 -24.72 -5.98 -19.46
N VAL A 334 -24.82 -5.30 -18.33
CA VAL A 334 -23.69 -4.81 -17.53
C VAL A 334 -23.76 -5.39 -16.13
N SER A 335 -22.62 -5.87 -15.64
CA SER A 335 -22.47 -6.35 -14.26
C SER A 335 -21.79 -5.33 -13.35
N GLU A 336 -20.98 -4.42 -13.89
CA GLU A 336 -20.23 -3.45 -13.08
C GLU A 336 -19.93 -2.16 -13.85
N ILE A 337 -19.99 -1.03 -13.14
CA ILE A 337 -19.54 0.29 -13.59
C ILE A 337 -18.54 0.80 -12.54
N ARG A 338 -17.41 1.33 -13.00
CA ARG A 338 -16.43 2.05 -12.18
C ARG A 338 -16.31 3.48 -12.67
N ILE A 339 -16.49 4.43 -11.77
CA ILE A 339 -16.32 5.86 -12.07
C ILE A 339 -15.13 6.38 -11.27
N TYR A 340 -14.12 6.88 -11.99
CA TYR A 340 -12.89 7.40 -11.42
C TYR A 340 -13.00 8.91 -11.31
N ASN A 341 -13.04 9.40 -10.06
CA ASN A 341 -12.99 10.82 -9.80
C ASN A 341 -11.63 11.39 -10.22
N ARG A 342 -11.56 12.69 -10.48
CA ARG A 342 -10.32 13.42 -10.69
C ARG A 342 -9.34 13.11 -9.56
N TRP A 343 -8.08 12.84 -9.91
CA TRP A 343 -7.01 12.71 -8.93
C TRP A 343 -6.32 14.06 -8.67
N GLY A 344 -5.84 14.26 -7.45
CA GLY A 344 -5.21 15.52 -7.01
C GLY A 344 -6.19 16.56 -6.48
N GLN A 345 -5.89 17.84 -6.72
CA GLN A 345 -6.68 18.97 -6.24
C GLN A 345 -8.06 19.03 -6.91
N LEU A 346 -9.05 19.56 -6.20
CA LEU A 346 -10.42 19.80 -6.69
C LEU A 346 -11.25 18.53 -6.91
N SER A 347 -10.82 17.40 -6.35
CA SER A 347 -11.56 16.13 -6.37
C SER A 347 -12.84 16.20 -5.54
N GLU A 348 -12.93 17.13 -4.58
CA GLU A 348 -14.13 17.42 -3.80
C GLU A 348 -15.34 17.87 -4.64
N ARG A 349 -15.15 18.29 -5.89
CA ARG A 349 -16.23 18.79 -6.75
C ARG A 349 -17.22 17.72 -7.22
N ALA A 350 -16.90 16.44 -7.06
CA ALA A 350 -17.81 15.33 -7.39
C ALA A 350 -18.66 14.87 -6.19
N GLN A 351 -18.78 15.69 -5.14
CA GLN A 351 -19.41 15.31 -3.87
C GLN A 351 -20.93 15.08 -3.96
N LEU A 352 -21.64 15.74 -4.89
CA LEU A 352 -23.08 15.56 -5.11
C LEU A 352 -23.39 14.85 -6.43
N MET A 353 -22.55 13.88 -6.80
CA MET A 353 -22.69 13.10 -8.03
C MET A 353 -23.88 12.13 -7.98
N ARG A 354 -24.64 12.10 -9.08
CA ARG A 354 -25.68 11.10 -9.34
C ARG A 354 -25.37 10.33 -10.60
N VAL A 355 -25.73 9.04 -10.61
CA VAL A 355 -25.53 8.16 -11.77
C VAL A 355 -26.87 7.59 -12.20
N TRP A 356 -27.14 7.68 -13.50
CA TRP A 356 -28.40 7.29 -14.11
C TRP A 356 -28.17 6.38 -15.31
N LEU A 357 -29.08 5.43 -15.52
CA LEU A 357 -29.03 4.48 -16.63
C LEU A 357 -30.30 4.59 -17.48
N GLY A 358 -30.17 4.60 -18.80
CA GLY A 358 -31.29 4.64 -19.74
C GLY A 358 -31.11 3.69 -20.93
N GLU A 359 -32.21 3.05 -21.37
CA GLU A 359 -32.22 2.34 -22.66
C GLU A 359 -32.44 3.30 -23.84
N THR A 360 -33.12 4.43 -23.59
CA THR A 360 -33.35 5.53 -24.54
C THR A 360 -32.73 6.83 -24.02
N ALA A 361 -32.56 7.81 -24.91
CA ALA A 361 -31.87 9.07 -24.58
C ALA A 361 -32.68 10.02 -23.68
N ASP A 362 -33.98 9.74 -23.50
CA ASP A 362 -34.97 10.58 -22.82
C ASP A 362 -35.52 9.95 -21.52
N ALA A 363 -35.25 8.67 -21.26
CA ALA A 363 -35.73 7.97 -20.08
C ALA A 363 -34.57 7.36 -19.28
N TYR A 364 -34.30 7.94 -18.11
CA TYR A 364 -33.24 7.49 -17.20
C TYR A 364 -33.80 7.04 -15.86
N ARG A 365 -33.15 6.05 -15.27
CA ARG A 365 -33.38 5.56 -13.91
C ARG A 365 -32.17 5.89 -13.03
N LEU A 366 -32.39 6.51 -11.88
CA LEU A 366 -31.36 6.75 -10.87
C LEU A 366 -30.85 5.42 -10.30
N VAL A 367 -29.53 5.21 -10.30
CA VAL A 367 -28.89 4.02 -9.71
C VAL A 367 -27.85 4.35 -8.65
N PHE A 368 -27.49 5.62 -8.49
CA PHE A 368 -26.61 6.08 -7.42
C PHE A 368 -26.85 7.55 -7.13
N ASP A 369 -26.80 7.92 -5.86
CA ASP A 369 -26.84 9.29 -5.37
C ASP A 369 -25.77 9.46 -4.27
N ALA A 370 -24.86 10.41 -4.44
CA ALA A 370 -23.74 10.63 -3.52
C ALA A 370 -24.16 11.14 -2.14
N VAL A 371 -25.41 11.58 -1.96
CA VAL A 371 -25.99 11.83 -0.62
C VAL A 371 -25.85 10.58 0.28
N ASP A 372 -25.84 9.38 -0.33
CA ASP A 372 -25.76 8.11 0.38
C ASP A 372 -24.33 7.53 0.46
N ALA A 373 -23.32 8.08 -0.25
CA ALA A 373 -21.95 7.54 -0.26
C ALA A 373 -20.88 8.50 -0.84
N HIS A 374 -19.69 8.53 -0.24
CA HIS A 374 -18.58 9.39 -0.66
C HIS A 374 -17.83 8.84 -1.89
N CYS A 375 -17.48 9.73 -2.82
CA CYS A 375 -16.54 9.44 -3.91
C CYS A 375 -15.13 9.89 -3.51
N HIS A 376 -14.27 8.92 -3.18
CA HIS A 376 -12.92 9.20 -2.67
C HIS A 376 -11.95 9.56 -3.82
N PRO A 377 -11.05 10.53 -3.64
CA PRO A 377 -9.96 10.77 -4.60
C PRO A 377 -9.07 9.53 -4.72
N GLY A 378 -8.95 8.94 -5.91
CA GLY A 378 -8.06 7.79 -6.17
C GLY A 378 -8.68 6.40 -6.00
N TRP A 379 -9.90 6.28 -5.46
CA TRP A 379 -10.67 5.03 -5.50
C TRP A 379 -11.92 5.23 -6.37
N PRO A 380 -12.19 4.36 -7.35
CA PRO A 380 -13.39 4.49 -8.15
C PRO A 380 -14.65 4.24 -7.31
N LEU A 381 -15.74 4.90 -7.68
CA LEU A 381 -17.08 4.49 -7.29
C LEU A 381 -17.40 3.18 -8.01
N HIS A 382 -17.65 2.10 -7.26
CA HIS A 382 -18.06 0.80 -7.80
C HIS A 382 -19.58 0.64 -7.71
N LEU A 383 -20.23 0.51 -8.86
CA LEU A 383 -21.63 0.13 -8.96
C LEU A 383 -21.71 -1.28 -9.55
N ARG A 384 -22.21 -2.25 -8.78
CA ARG A 384 -22.39 -3.65 -9.23
C ARG A 384 -23.87 -3.96 -9.42
N PHE A 385 -24.14 -4.74 -10.46
CA PHE A 385 -25.46 -5.08 -10.93
C PHE A 385 -25.57 -6.59 -11.14
N ASP A 386 -26.73 -7.18 -10.80
CA ASP A 386 -26.97 -8.60 -11.09
C ASP A 386 -27.12 -8.85 -12.60
N ASN A 387 -27.64 -7.88 -13.38
CA ASN A 387 -27.69 -7.88 -14.85
C ASN A 387 -28.31 -6.56 -15.40
N ALA A 388 -27.70 -5.40 -15.13
CA ALA A 388 -28.30 -4.13 -15.55
C ALA A 388 -28.36 -4.02 -17.08
N ARG A 389 -29.47 -3.53 -17.60
CA ARG A 389 -29.67 -3.28 -19.03
C ARG A 389 -29.74 -1.78 -19.28
N PHE A 390 -28.84 -1.26 -20.11
CA PHE A 390 -28.86 0.14 -20.52
C PHE A 390 -28.01 0.36 -21.78
N ARG A 391 -28.26 1.49 -22.45
CA ARG A 391 -27.43 2.02 -23.55
C ARG A 391 -26.72 3.31 -23.12
N TYR A 392 -27.41 4.15 -22.37
CA TYR A 392 -26.93 5.45 -21.94
C TYR A 392 -26.57 5.43 -20.45
N LEU A 393 -25.34 5.82 -20.15
CA LEU A 393 -24.89 6.15 -18.79
C LEU A 393 -24.86 7.68 -18.67
N LYS A 394 -25.69 8.24 -17.80
CA LYS A 394 -25.67 9.67 -17.47
C LYS A 394 -25.08 9.87 -16.08
N ILE A 395 -24.22 10.86 -15.95
CA ILE A 395 -23.66 11.34 -14.68
C ILE A 395 -23.95 12.83 -14.58
N ASP A 396 -24.49 13.29 -13.46
CA ASP A 396 -24.65 14.72 -13.19
C ASP A 396 -24.28 15.07 -11.74
N LEU A 397 -24.19 16.37 -11.46
CA LEU A 397 -24.05 16.90 -10.10
C LEU A 397 -25.35 17.59 -9.69
N ASP A 398 -25.80 17.37 -8.46
CA ASP A 398 -26.96 18.10 -7.90
C ASP A 398 -26.53 19.43 -7.23
N GLU A 399 -25.74 20.23 -7.95
CA GLU A 399 -25.20 21.51 -7.49
C GLU A 399 -24.75 22.42 -8.64
N GLU A 400 -24.42 23.67 -8.32
CA GLU A 400 -23.68 24.55 -9.23
C GLU A 400 -22.18 24.28 -9.10
N GLN A 401 -21.62 23.58 -10.08
CA GLN A 401 -20.24 23.09 -10.00
C GLN A 401 -19.66 22.78 -11.39
N TYR A 402 -18.35 22.52 -11.45
CA TYR A 402 -17.70 21.88 -12.58
C TYR A 402 -17.81 20.35 -12.48
N LEU A 403 -18.27 19.67 -13.53
CA LEU A 403 -18.19 18.22 -13.63
C LEU A 403 -16.96 17.81 -14.45
N HIS A 404 -16.11 16.98 -13.83
CA HIS A 404 -14.92 16.41 -14.44
C HIS A 404 -14.60 15.05 -13.79
N LEU A 405 -14.19 14.08 -14.61
CA LEU A 405 -13.84 12.73 -14.16
C LEU A 405 -12.57 12.26 -14.86
N ASP A 406 -11.78 11.43 -14.16
CA ASP A 406 -10.57 10.79 -14.69
C ASP A 406 -10.91 9.68 -15.69
N GLY A 407 -11.95 8.90 -15.39
CA GLY A 407 -12.31 7.78 -16.25
C GLY A 407 -13.62 7.08 -15.86
N ILE A 408 -14.10 6.27 -16.79
CA ILE A 408 -15.26 5.38 -16.65
C ILE A 408 -14.89 4.01 -17.22
N GLU A 409 -15.12 2.96 -16.44
CA GLU A 409 -15.07 1.59 -16.94
C GLU A 409 -16.43 0.93 -16.79
N ILE A 410 -16.88 0.25 -17.84
CA ILE A 410 -18.15 -0.49 -17.86
C ILE A 410 -17.82 -1.92 -18.25
N PHE A 411 -18.31 -2.88 -17.49
CA PHE A 411 -18.02 -4.29 -17.66
C PHE A 411 -19.29 -5.08 -17.98
N ALA A 412 -19.25 -5.82 -19.09
CA ALA A 412 -20.37 -6.65 -19.51
C ALA A 412 -20.62 -7.81 -18.52
N ALA A 413 -21.90 -8.13 -18.31
CA ALA A 413 -22.30 -9.33 -17.58
C ALA A 413 -21.92 -10.58 -18.39
N ARG A 414 -21.38 -11.59 -17.72
CA ARG A 414 -21.00 -12.87 -18.35
C ARG A 414 -22.18 -13.79 -18.55
#